data_AF-A0A3D4TU66-F1
#
_entry.id   AF-A0A3D4TU66-F1
#
_cell.length_a   1.000
_cell.length_b   1.000
_cell.length_c   1.000
_cell.angle_alpha   90.00
_cell.angle_beta   90.00
_cell.angle_gamma   90.00
#
_symmetry.space_group_name_H-M   'P 1'
#
loop_
_entity.id
_entity.type
_entity.pdbx_description
1 polymer ?
#
loop_
_entity_poly.entity_id
_entity_poly.type
_entity_poly.pdbx_seq_one_letter_code
_entity_poly.pdbx_strand_id
1 'polypeptide(L)'
;FEHLIKIINNFDKVFELDEVGEGQYRVWIGAEDLQSGNSYQVKIITPSGIEIVSDMDKMPECPAVDSIYYSRKDLPSNIPYKPIQAIQFYLDFDGGNSDCRYYRWELTETWENRASYANTLYWTGSQIIEIKPADFSKFYCWNTKKIKDIYTLSTVNLSHNKYKMLKLHIVDDQSERLTYCYSLLIDQYALSETAYNYWNNLRIASHRQGGLYDTQPLRIKGNLKSTTNPEIEILGFFNASAVKSKRIFVQNVENFTVFYPDCEPRMPGIGEFNQGTPPKYLVYAEGAIKVVQSHCVECTLLGGSTIKPDFWPY
;
A
#
# COMPACT_ATOMS: atom_id res chain seq x y z
N PHE A 1 25.87 -15.05 -16.07
CA PHE A 1 25.63 -15.95 -14.94
C PHE A 1 24.48 -15.37 -14.15
N GLU A 2 23.36 -16.08 -14.10
CA GLU A 2 22.17 -15.66 -13.35
C GLU A 2 22.42 -15.75 -11.85
N HIS A 3 21.68 -14.98 -11.05
CA HIS A 3 21.73 -15.08 -9.60
C HIS A 3 21.17 -16.45 -9.18
N LEU A 4 21.83 -17.13 -8.24
CA LEU A 4 21.28 -18.33 -7.62
C LEU A 4 20.79 -17.99 -6.22
N ILE A 5 19.48 -18.03 -6.01
CA ILE A 5 18.86 -17.68 -4.72
C ILE A 5 18.10 -18.89 -4.18
N LYS A 6 18.32 -19.19 -2.90
CA LYS A 6 17.73 -20.35 -2.23
C LYS A 6 17.26 -19.97 -0.84
N ILE A 7 16.11 -20.50 -0.43
CA ILE A 7 15.71 -20.54 0.98
C ILE A 7 16.06 -21.92 1.53
N ILE A 8 16.61 -21.97 2.73
CA ILE A 8 17.00 -23.20 3.42
C ILE A 8 16.33 -23.20 4.78
N ASN A 9 15.63 -24.28 5.16
CA ASN A 9 15.04 -24.40 6.49
C ASN A 9 15.98 -25.11 7.48
N ASN A 10 15.55 -25.20 8.74
CA ASN A 10 16.32 -25.82 9.83
C ASN A 10 16.45 -27.35 9.75
N PHE A 11 15.91 -27.97 8.69
CA PHE A 11 16.05 -29.39 8.37
C PHE A 11 16.89 -29.58 7.09
N ASP A 12 17.63 -28.56 6.67
CA ASP A 12 18.46 -28.53 5.47
C ASP A 12 17.70 -28.75 4.15
N LYS A 13 16.36 -28.60 4.17
CA LYS A 13 15.56 -28.62 2.95
C LYS A 13 15.74 -27.31 2.19
N VAL A 14 15.98 -27.43 0.90
CA VAL A 14 16.32 -26.33 0.00
C VAL A 14 15.16 -26.02 -0.93
N PHE A 15 14.85 -24.74 -1.07
CA PHE A 15 13.85 -24.20 -1.98
C PHE A 15 14.55 -23.20 -2.91
N GLU A 16 14.73 -23.55 -4.18
CA GLU A 16 15.35 -22.67 -5.17
C GLU A 16 14.33 -21.67 -5.70
N LEU A 17 14.74 -20.41 -5.85
CA LEU A 17 13.87 -19.33 -6.30
C LEU A 17 14.09 -19.04 -7.79
N ASP A 18 12.99 -18.87 -8.51
CA ASP A 18 12.97 -18.46 -9.90
C ASP A 18 12.92 -16.92 -9.99
N GLU A 19 13.65 -16.34 -10.93
CA GLU A 19 13.53 -14.91 -11.25
C GLU A 19 12.21 -14.65 -11.98
N VAL A 20 11.42 -13.70 -11.48
CA VAL A 20 10.09 -13.34 -12.03
C VAL A 20 10.03 -11.91 -12.55
N GLY A 21 11.12 -11.16 -12.38
CA GLY A 21 11.32 -9.79 -12.79
C GLY A 21 12.68 -9.31 -12.27
N GLU A 22 13.16 -8.17 -12.77
CA GLU A 22 14.46 -7.64 -12.38
C GLU A 22 14.59 -7.48 -10.85
N GLY A 23 15.49 -8.27 -10.25
CA GLY A 23 15.70 -8.26 -8.80
C GLY A 23 14.58 -8.90 -7.98
N GLN A 24 13.61 -9.57 -8.61
CA GLN A 24 12.47 -10.22 -7.95
C GLN A 24 12.54 -11.73 -8.16
N TYR A 25 12.53 -12.47 -7.04
CA TYR A 25 12.70 -13.91 -7.02
C TYR A 25 11.58 -14.56 -6.21
N ARG A 26 11.08 -15.70 -6.67
CA ARG A 26 9.93 -16.37 -6.06
C ARG A 26 10.08 -17.89 -6.10
N VAL A 27 9.58 -18.54 -5.05
CA VAL A 27 9.42 -20.00 -4.98
C VAL A 27 8.08 -20.32 -4.34
N TRP A 28 7.45 -21.41 -4.76
CA TRP A 28 6.28 -21.99 -4.09
C TRP A 28 6.75 -23.07 -3.13
N ILE A 29 6.40 -22.92 -1.85
CA ILE A 29 6.75 -23.85 -0.78
C ILE A 29 5.47 -24.49 -0.24
N GLY A 30 5.49 -25.81 -0.04
CA GLY A 30 4.36 -26.55 0.53
C GLY A 30 4.03 -26.09 1.95
N ALA A 31 2.75 -26.13 2.33
CA ALA A 31 2.30 -25.72 3.66
C ALA A 31 2.93 -26.58 4.77
N GLU A 32 3.26 -27.84 4.47
CA GLU A 32 3.98 -28.76 5.33
C GLU A 32 5.39 -28.27 5.70
N ASP A 33 6.00 -27.46 4.84
CA ASP A 33 7.33 -26.89 5.04
C ASP A 33 7.28 -25.47 5.62
N LEU A 34 6.12 -24.81 5.65
CA LEU A 34 5.87 -23.47 6.19
C LEU A 34 5.18 -23.52 7.56
N GLN A 35 5.79 -24.21 8.51
CA GLN A 35 5.23 -24.38 9.86
C GLN A 35 5.80 -23.37 10.85
N SER A 36 4.94 -22.82 11.72
CA SER A 36 5.36 -21.97 12.83
C SER A 36 6.31 -22.75 13.75
N GLY A 37 7.37 -22.11 14.21
CA GLY A 37 8.43 -22.72 15.00
C GLY A 37 9.68 -23.09 14.19
N ASN A 38 9.54 -23.33 12.88
CA ASN A 38 10.67 -23.57 11.99
C ASN A 38 11.47 -22.29 11.77
N SER A 39 12.74 -22.46 11.39
CA SER A 39 13.63 -21.37 11.05
C SER A 39 14.11 -21.49 9.60
N TYR A 40 14.34 -20.35 8.97
CA TYR A 40 14.73 -20.26 7.57
C TYR A 40 15.89 -19.29 7.42
N GLN A 41 16.69 -19.48 6.39
CA GLN A 41 17.70 -18.54 5.93
C GLN A 41 17.64 -18.40 4.41
N VAL A 42 18.14 -17.30 3.90
CA VAL A 42 18.39 -17.12 2.47
C VAL A 42 19.88 -17.29 2.17
N LYS A 43 20.17 -18.00 1.07
CA LYS A 43 21.50 -18.05 0.45
C LYS A 43 21.41 -17.46 -0.96
N ILE A 44 22.31 -16.54 -1.27
CA ILE A 44 22.39 -15.84 -2.55
C ILE A 44 23.80 -16.04 -3.11
N ILE A 45 23.90 -16.39 -4.38
CA ILE A 45 25.15 -16.36 -5.15
C ILE A 45 24.98 -15.31 -6.24
N THR A 46 25.82 -14.27 -6.19
CA THR A 46 25.79 -13.20 -7.19
C THR A 46 26.46 -13.65 -8.50
N PRO A 47 26.21 -12.93 -9.62
CA PRO A 47 26.90 -13.17 -10.89
C PRO A 47 28.43 -13.07 -10.80
N SER A 48 28.94 -12.32 -9.82
CA SER A 48 30.37 -12.18 -9.52
C SER A 48 30.94 -13.27 -8.62
N GLY A 49 30.13 -14.26 -8.22
CA GLY A 49 30.54 -15.37 -7.35
C GLY A 49 30.61 -15.02 -5.86
N ILE A 50 30.03 -13.88 -5.43
CA ILE A 50 29.93 -13.55 -4.01
C ILE A 50 28.80 -14.39 -3.40
N GLU A 51 29.13 -15.14 -2.36
CA GLU A 51 28.13 -15.88 -1.60
C GLU A 51 27.68 -15.06 -0.40
N ILE A 52 26.37 -14.83 -0.30
CA ILE A 52 25.72 -14.11 0.79
C ILE A 52 24.79 -15.08 1.50
N VAL A 53 24.82 -15.08 2.82
CA VAL A 53 23.93 -15.89 3.65
C VAL A 53 23.30 -15.02 4.74
N SER A 54 22.03 -15.25 5.06
CA SER A 54 21.43 -14.68 6.27
C SER A 54 21.72 -15.55 7.50
N ASP A 55 21.62 -14.96 8.68
CA ASP A 55 21.36 -15.78 9.86
C ASP A 55 19.98 -16.46 9.75
N MET A 56 19.80 -17.58 10.46
CA MET A 56 18.51 -18.27 10.54
C MET A 56 17.51 -17.44 11.33
N ASP A 57 16.34 -17.19 10.75
CA ASP A 57 15.24 -16.49 11.39
C ASP A 57 14.07 -17.43 11.67
N LYS A 58 13.58 -17.41 12.92
CA LYS A 58 12.49 -18.29 13.37
C LYS A 58 11.15 -17.66 12.98
N MET A 59 10.29 -18.44 12.32
CA MET A 59 8.92 -18.06 12.00
C MET A 59 8.00 -18.27 13.21
N PRO A 60 7.56 -17.23 13.92
CA PRO A 60 6.67 -17.40 15.07
C PRO A 60 5.22 -17.62 14.59
N GLU A 61 4.40 -18.17 15.48
CA GLU A 61 2.96 -18.23 15.25
C GLU A 61 2.37 -16.80 15.27
N CYS A 62 1.49 -16.52 14.31
CA CYS A 62 0.80 -15.24 14.22
C CYS A 62 -0.67 -15.36 14.63
N PRO A 63 -1.09 -14.66 15.70
CA PRO A 63 -2.49 -14.63 16.11
C PRO A 63 -3.34 -13.94 15.05
N ALA A 64 -4.64 -14.21 15.06
CA ALA A 64 -5.57 -13.52 14.17
C ALA A 64 -5.56 -12.00 14.40
N VAL A 65 -5.95 -11.25 13.37
CA VAL A 65 -6.17 -9.80 13.51
C VAL A 65 -7.49 -9.60 14.27
N ASP A 66 -7.43 -9.04 15.48
CA ASP A 66 -8.59 -8.84 16.37
C ASP A 66 -9.55 -7.77 15.80
N SER A 67 -9.49 -6.53 16.26
CA SER A 67 -10.53 -5.53 15.93
C SER A 67 -9.92 -4.33 15.25
N ILE A 68 -10.42 -4.01 14.06
CA ILE A 68 -10.01 -2.84 13.27
C ILE A 68 -11.20 -1.91 13.19
N TYR A 69 -10.98 -0.65 13.53
CA TYR A 69 -12.01 0.38 13.52
C TYR A 69 -11.37 1.73 13.19
N TYR A 70 -12.20 2.73 12.97
CA TYR A 70 -11.73 4.09 12.72
C TYR A 70 -12.51 5.09 13.58
N SER A 71 -11.89 6.24 13.84
CA SER A 71 -12.56 7.40 14.44
C SER A 71 -12.30 8.63 13.61
N ARG A 72 -13.28 9.54 13.54
CA ARG A 72 -13.07 10.84 12.92
C ARG A 72 -12.08 11.69 13.71
N LYS A 73 -11.35 12.53 12.99
CA LYS A 73 -10.39 13.50 13.49
C LYS A 73 -10.52 14.79 12.70
N ASP A 74 -10.41 15.91 13.41
CA ASP A 74 -10.23 17.22 12.80
C ASP A 74 -8.76 17.57 12.90
N LEU A 75 -8.11 17.72 11.74
CA LEU A 75 -6.72 18.10 11.61
C LEU A 75 -6.62 19.63 11.40
N PRO A 76 -5.54 20.26 11.88
CA PRO A 76 -5.30 21.69 11.62
C PRO A 76 -5.25 21.99 10.13
N SER A 77 -5.86 23.10 9.70
CA SER A 77 -5.74 23.61 8.34
C SER A 77 -5.18 25.03 8.35
N ASN A 78 -4.77 25.52 7.18
CA ASN A 78 -4.36 26.91 6.96
C ASN A 78 -5.56 27.87 6.77
N ILE A 79 -6.80 27.37 6.84
CA ILE A 79 -8.03 28.16 6.66
C ILE A 79 -8.70 28.33 8.04
N PRO A 80 -8.88 29.57 8.52
CA PRO A 80 -9.56 29.83 9.79
C PRO A 80 -10.93 29.14 9.85
N TYR A 81 -11.21 28.45 10.95
CA TYR A 81 -12.48 27.77 11.24
C TYR A 81 -12.89 26.65 10.27
N LYS A 82 -11.98 26.15 9.43
CA LYS A 82 -12.25 25.04 8.51
C LYS A 82 -11.21 23.92 8.71
N PRO A 83 -11.38 23.01 9.67
CA PRO A 83 -10.44 21.91 9.86
C PRO A 83 -10.42 20.97 8.64
N ILE A 84 -9.31 20.27 8.45
CA ILE A 84 -9.23 19.14 7.52
C ILE A 84 -9.89 17.94 8.21
N GLN A 85 -10.90 17.34 7.60
CA GLN A 85 -11.56 16.18 8.18
C GLN A 85 -10.77 14.92 7.83
N ALA A 86 -10.58 14.02 8.78
CA ALA A 86 -9.85 12.78 8.58
C ALA A 86 -10.46 11.60 9.34
N ILE A 87 -10.18 10.39 8.88
CA ILE A 87 -10.42 9.16 9.62
C ILE A 87 -9.08 8.56 10.05
N GLN A 88 -8.94 8.29 11.34
CA GLN A 88 -7.79 7.57 11.90
C GLN A 88 -8.20 6.12 12.11
N PHE A 89 -7.46 5.20 11.49
CA PHE A 89 -7.60 3.77 11.73
C PHE A 89 -6.86 3.33 12.99
N TYR A 90 -7.48 2.42 13.72
CA TYR A 90 -6.95 1.80 14.92
C TYR A 90 -7.04 0.28 14.83
N LEU A 91 -6.10 -0.37 15.48
CA LEU A 91 -6.13 -1.80 15.73
C LEU A 91 -6.12 -2.05 17.23
N ASP A 92 -7.05 -2.86 17.68
CA ASP A 92 -6.91 -3.60 18.93
C ASP A 92 -6.22 -4.92 18.64
N PHE A 93 -5.17 -5.20 19.39
CA PHE A 93 -4.33 -6.38 19.26
C PHE A 93 -4.53 -7.30 20.47
N ASP A 94 -4.74 -8.59 20.19
CA ASP A 94 -4.76 -9.66 21.18
C ASP A 94 -3.95 -10.84 20.67
N GLY A 95 -2.76 -11.03 21.24
CA GLY A 95 -1.89 -12.14 20.95
C GLY A 95 -2.21 -13.41 21.75
N GLY A 96 -3.22 -13.38 22.62
CA GLY A 96 -3.63 -14.53 23.42
C GLY A 96 -2.46 -15.17 24.17
N ASN A 97 -2.34 -16.49 24.04
CA ASN A 97 -1.30 -17.30 24.66
C ASN A 97 -0.07 -17.51 23.77
N SER A 98 0.04 -16.82 22.63
CA SER A 98 1.23 -16.90 21.77
C SER A 98 2.48 -16.55 22.58
N ASP A 99 3.58 -17.29 22.36
CA ASP A 99 4.89 -16.96 22.94
C ASP A 99 5.56 -15.76 22.25
N CYS A 100 5.17 -15.45 21.00
CA CYS A 100 5.63 -14.25 20.32
C CYS A 100 5.19 -12.98 21.08
N ARG A 101 6.07 -11.98 21.12
CA ARG A 101 5.84 -10.67 21.76
C ARG A 101 6.18 -9.49 20.84
N TYR A 102 6.38 -9.76 19.55
CA TYR A 102 6.84 -8.77 18.59
C TYR A 102 6.03 -8.84 17.30
N TYR A 103 5.47 -7.70 16.91
CA TYR A 103 4.51 -7.63 15.82
C TYR A 103 4.79 -6.46 14.90
N ARG A 104 4.41 -6.63 13.64
CA ARG A 104 4.46 -5.59 12.61
C ARG A 104 3.22 -5.65 11.74
N TRP A 105 2.79 -4.50 11.23
CA TRP A 105 1.69 -4.41 10.28
C TRP A 105 2.14 -3.75 9.00
N GLU A 106 1.74 -4.34 7.88
CA GLU A 106 1.74 -3.70 6.57
C GLU A 106 0.31 -3.43 6.16
N LEU A 107 0.09 -2.27 5.52
CA LEU A 107 -1.24 -1.84 5.15
C LEU A 107 -1.30 -1.62 3.64
N THR A 108 -2.37 -2.12 3.02
CA THR A 108 -2.69 -1.84 1.62
C THR A 108 -4.05 -1.20 1.56
N GLU A 109 -4.09 0.00 1.00
CA GLU A 109 -5.34 0.70 0.77
C GLU A 109 -5.85 0.51 -0.66
N THR A 110 -7.18 0.48 -0.79
CA THR A 110 -7.84 0.52 -2.08
C THR A 110 -9.05 1.42 -1.98
N TRP A 111 -9.25 2.34 -2.92
CA TRP A 111 -10.42 3.20 -2.95
C TRP A 111 -11.05 3.26 -4.33
N GLU A 112 -12.35 3.50 -4.35
CA GLU A 112 -13.11 3.68 -5.57
C GLU A 112 -13.11 5.15 -6.00
N ASN A 113 -12.77 5.35 -7.27
CA ASN A 113 -12.81 6.62 -7.96
C ASN A 113 -13.86 6.55 -9.07
N ARG A 114 -14.67 7.60 -9.18
CA ARG A 114 -15.65 7.74 -10.26
C ARG A 114 -15.33 8.98 -11.08
N ALA A 115 -15.38 8.85 -12.40
CA ALA A 115 -15.42 9.99 -13.29
C ALA A 115 -16.68 10.83 -13.02
N SER A 116 -16.63 12.13 -13.33
CA SER A 116 -17.78 13.02 -13.14
C SER A 116 -18.85 12.84 -14.21
N TYR A 117 -18.45 12.39 -15.41
CA TYR A 117 -19.34 12.18 -16.55
C TYR A 117 -19.03 10.86 -17.26
N ALA A 118 -20.08 10.18 -17.73
CA ALA A 118 -19.91 9.12 -18.71
C ALA A 118 -19.53 9.71 -20.07
N ASN A 119 -18.84 8.94 -20.90
CA ASN A 119 -18.45 9.40 -22.22
C ASN A 119 -19.66 9.36 -23.17
N THR A 120 -20.23 10.54 -23.44
CA THR A 120 -21.38 10.69 -24.35
C THR A 120 -21.00 11.38 -25.66
N LEU A 121 -19.94 12.18 -25.65
CA LEU A 121 -19.59 13.06 -26.75
C LEU A 121 -18.09 13.38 -26.69
N TYR A 122 -17.39 13.24 -27.81
CA TYR A 122 -15.99 13.65 -27.89
C TYR A 122 -15.63 14.13 -29.30
N TRP A 123 -14.64 15.01 -29.36
CA TRP A 123 -14.09 15.52 -30.62
C TRP A 123 -12.81 14.77 -30.99
N THR A 124 -12.73 14.30 -32.24
CA THR A 124 -11.67 13.41 -32.74
C THR A 124 -10.44 14.12 -33.29
N GLY A 125 -10.48 15.45 -33.47
CA GLY A 125 -9.54 16.16 -34.34
C GLY A 125 -10.19 16.74 -35.60
N SER A 126 -11.32 16.18 -36.01
CA SER A 126 -12.00 16.55 -37.27
C SER A 126 -13.51 16.63 -37.14
N GLN A 127 -14.11 15.79 -36.29
CA GLN A 127 -15.55 15.74 -36.10
C GLN A 127 -15.90 15.49 -34.63
N ILE A 128 -17.13 15.81 -34.27
CA ILE A 128 -17.71 15.44 -32.98
C ILE A 128 -18.44 14.11 -33.15
N ILE A 129 -18.09 13.13 -32.32
CA ILE A 129 -18.73 11.82 -32.27
C ILE A 129 -19.61 11.77 -31.03
N GLU A 130 -20.88 11.45 -31.24
CA GLU A 130 -21.83 11.13 -30.17
C GLU A 130 -21.83 9.63 -29.90
N ILE A 131 -21.79 9.24 -28.62
CA ILE A 131 -21.80 7.85 -28.17
C ILE A 131 -23.17 7.55 -27.54
N LYS A 132 -23.90 6.59 -28.14
CA LYS A 132 -25.21 6.13 -27.67
C LYS A 132 -25.26 4.59 -27.69
N PRO A 133 -25.52 3.92 -26.55
CA PRO A 133 -25.69 4.49 -25.20
C PRO A 133 -24.38 5.08 -24.66
N ALA A 134 -24.46 5.91 -23.62
CA ALA A 134 -23.29 6.51 -22.96
C ALA A 134 -22.27 5.43 -22.54
N ASP A 135 -20.98 5.70 -22.76
CA ASP A 135 -19.91 4.76 -22.42
C ASP A 135 -19.41 4.99 -20.98
N PHE A 136 -19.52 3.94 -20.16
CA PHE A 136 -19.08 3.90 -18.77
C PHE A 136 -17.78 3.10 -18.56
N SER A 137 -17.13 2.66 -19.64
CA SER A 137 -15.94 1.80 -19.59
C SER A 137 -14.79 2.39 -18.79
N LYS A 138 -14.69 3.73 -18.73
CA LYS A 138 -13.70 4.50 -17.97
C LYS A 138 -14.30 5.33 -16.84
N PHE A 139 -15.53 5.00 -16.42
CA PHE A 139 -16.24 5.74 -15.38
C PHE A 139 -15.87 5.25 -13.97
N TYR A 140 -15.77 3.94 -13.77
CA TYR A 140 -15.44 3.33 -12.47
C TYR A 140 -13.99 2.87 -12.46
N CYS A 141 -13.22 3.35 -11.48
CA CYS A 141 -11.85 2.92 -11.25
C CYS A 141 -11.59 2.58 -9.79
N TRP A 142 -10.57 1.76 -9.59
CA TRP A 142 -10.02 1.45 -8.29
C TRP A 142 -8.53 1.76 -8.26
N ASN A 143 -8.13 2.54 -7.28
CA ASN A 143 -6.73 2.83 -7.00
C ASN A 143 -6.31 1.95 -5.83
N THR A 144 -5.19 1.23 -5.96
CA THR A 144 -4.62 0.42 -4.88
C THR A 144 -3.20 0.86 -4.60
N LYS A 145 -2.88 1.08 -3.33
CA LYS A 145 -1.56 1.55 -2.91
C LYS A 145 -1.13 0.86 -1.63
N LYS A 146 0.15 0.46 -1.57
CA LYS A 146 0.80 0.05 -0.32
C LYS A 146 1.16 1.28 0.49
N ILE A 147 0.74 1.31 1.75
CA ILE A 147 1.14 2.36 2.70
C ILE A 147 2.56 2.06 3.14
N LYS A 148 3.44 3.08 3.07
CA LYS A 148 4.88 2.93 3.29
C LYS A 148 5.27 2.99 4.77
N ASP A 149 4.38 3.50 5.62
CA ASP A 149 4.59 3.60 7.05
C ASP A 149 4.78 2.21 7.67
N ILE A 150 5.73 2.14 8.61
CA ILE A 150 6.05 0.92 9.33
C ILE A 150 5.39 1.01 10.70
N TYR A 151 4.54 0.03 11.02
CA TYR A 151 3.89 -0.07 12.32
C TYR A 151 4.47 -1.28 13.07
N THR A 152 5.03 -1.05 14.26
CA THR A 152 5.61 -2.11 15.10
C THR A 152 5.09 -2.03 16.53
N LEU A 153 4.92 -3.19 17.17
CA LEU A 153 4.53 -3.31 18.57
C LEU A 153 5.37 -4.38 19.26
N SER A 154 5.92 -4.05 20.43
CA SER A 154 6.43 -5.04 21.37
C SER A 154 5.52 -5.09 22.59
N THR A 155 5.17 -6.30 23.00
CA THR A 155 4.37 -6.57 24.21
C THR A 155 5.20 -7.16 25.35
N VAL A 156 6.53 -7.20 25.21
CA VAL A 156 7.46 -7.78 26.21
C VAL A 156 7.30 -7.11 27.59
N ASN A 157 7.10 -5.80 27.60
CA ASN A 157 6.96 -5.00 28.82
C ASN A 157 5.49 -4.81 29.25
N LEU A 158 4.55 -5.56 28.67
CA LEU A 158 3.14 -5.53 29.03
C LEU A 158 2.80 -6.76 29.87
N SER A 159 1.89 -6.61 30.84
CA SER A 159 1.43 -7.73 31.68
C SER A 159 0.69 -8.81 30.87
N HIS A 160 0.07 -8.41 29.76
CA HIS A 160 -0.62 -9.29 28.84
C HIS A 160 -0.16 -9.00 27.42
N ASN A 161 -0.23 -10.02 26.55
CA ASN A 161 0.08 -9.89 25.13
C ASN A 161 -1.05 -9.18 24.37
N LYS A 162 -1.42 -7.97 24.81
CA LYS A 162 -2.55 -7.22 24.28
C LYS A 162 -2.21 -5.74 24.22
N TYR A 163 -2.76 -5.05 23.23
CA TYR A 163 -2.65 -3.60 23.12
C TYR A 163 -3.94 -3.05 22.50
N LYS A 164 -4.43 -1.93 23.01
CA LYS A 164 -5.68 -1.33 22.54
C LYS A 164 -5.40 0.01 21.85
N MET A 165 -6.18 0.35 20.85
CA MET A 165 -6.08 1.60 20.10
C MET A 165 -4.68 1.84 19.49
N LEU A 166 -4.04 0.80 18.91
CA LEU A 166 -2.82 0.99 18.12
C LEU A 166 -3.15 1.89 16.93
N LYS A 167 -2.58 3.09 16.89
CA LYS A 167 -2.75 4.04 15.78
C LYS A 167 -2.07 3.48 14.55
N LEU A 168 -2.85 3.32 13.48
CA LEU A 168 -2.38 2.91 12.18
C LEU A 168 -2.45 4.10 11.22
N HIS A 169 -3.03 3.88 10.05
CA HIS A 169 -3.12 4.84 8.97
C HIS A 169 -4.16 5.94 9.22
N ILE A 170 -3.92 7.13 8.66
CA ILE A 170 -4.88 8.24 8.64
C ILE A 170 -5.16 8.64 7.19
N VAL A 171 -6.43 8.93 6.90
CA VAL A 171 -6.87 9.39 5.58
C VAL A 171 -7.67 10.66 5.78
N ASP A 172 -7.29 11.74 5.10
CA ASP A 172 -8.00 13.01 5.11
C ASP A 172 -8.97 13.17 3.93
N ASP A 173 -9.80 14.20 4.00
CA ASP A 173 -10.78 14.62 2.99
C ASP A 173 -10.19 15.50 1.88
N GLN A 174 -8.88 15.70 1.84
CA GLN A 174 -8.22 16.52 0.81
C GLN A 174 -8.00 15.75 -0.50
N SER A 175 -8.51 14.52 -0.57
CA SER A 175 -8.46 13.66 -1.74
C SER A 175 -9.76 12.89 -1.89
N GLU A 176 -9.96 12.32 -3.07
CA GLU A 176 -11.13 11.54 -3.45
C GLU A 176 -11.25 10.17 -2.73
N ARG A 177 -10.23 9.79 -1.94
CA ARG A 177 -10.11 8.47 -1.29
C ARG A 177 -11.29 8.07 -0.43
N LEU A 178 -11.92 9.04 0.24
CA LEU A 178 -13.05 8.82 1.14
C LEU A 178 -14.41 9.13 0.51
N THR A 179 -14.46 9.48 -0.78
CA THR A 179 -15.67 9.95 -1.44
C THR A 179 -16.74 8.87 -1.60
N TYR A 180 -16.35 7.65 -2.02
CA TYR A 180 -17.30 6.58 -2.32
C TYR A 180 -17.15 5.39 -1.38
N CYS A 181 -16.09 4.61 -1.58
CA CYS A 181 -15.78 3.45 -0.76
C CYS A 181 -14.27 3.32 -0.63
N TYR A 182 -13.83 3.13 0.60
CA TYR A 182 -12.43 2.95 0.98
C TYR A 182 -12.26 1.57 1.61
N SER A 183 -11.15 0.90 1.30
CA SER A 183 -10.78 -0.37 1.88
C SER A 183 -9.38 -0.31 2.45
N LEU A 184 -9.19 -0.92 3.62
CA LEU A 184 -7.89 -1.12 4.23
C LEU A 184 -7.68 -2.61 4.47
N LEU A 185 -6.67 -3.19 3.82
CA LEU A 185 -6.12 -4.50 4.13
C LEU A 185 -4.98 -4.33 5.14
N ILE A 186 -5.05 -5.12 6.20
CA ILE A 186 -4.01 -5.19 7.22
C ILE A 186 -3.39 -6.57 7.17
N ASP A 187 -2.08 -6.62 6.93
CA ASP A 187 -1.26 -7.82 7.04
C ASP A 187 -0.47 -7.76 8.34
N GLN A 188 -0.81 -8.64 9.29
CA GLN A 188 -0.18 -8.75 10.59
C GLN A 188 0.90 -9.83 10.58
N TYR A 189 2.11 -9.43 10.94
CA TYR A 189 3.30 -10.27 11.00
C TYR A 189 3.68 -10.52 12.45
N ALA A 190 3.87 -11.77 12.82
CA ALA A 190 4.60 -12.13 14.04
C ALA A 190 6.08 -12.24 13.73
N LEU A 191 6.91 -11.58 14.54
CA LEU A 191 8.34 -11.42 14.28
C LEU A 191 9.19 -12.11 15.35
N SER A 192 10.38 -12.56 14.95
CA SER A 192 11.47 -12.78 15.90
C SER A 192 11.92 -11.44 16.51
N GLU A 193 12.64 -11.51 17.62
CA GLU A 193 13.19 -10.31 18.25
C GLU A 193 14.16 -9.55 17.33
N THR A 194 15.02 -10.28 16.61
CA THR A 194 15.99 -9.71 15.67
C THR A 194 15.29 -9.00 14.51
N ALA A 195 14.25 -9.63 13.93
CA ALA A 195 13.43 -9.01 12.89
C ALA A 195 12.70 -7.77 13.40
N TYR A 196 12.13 -7.83 14.60
CA TYR A 196 11.47 -6.67 15.22
C TYR A 196 12.44 -5.50 15.41
N ASN A 197 13.63 -5.75 15.94
CA ASN A 197 14.64 -4.72 16.15
C ASN A 197 15.04 -4.05 14.84
N TYR A 198 15.23 -4.83 13.77
CA TYR A 198 15.50 -4.29 12.43
C TYR A 198 14.37 -3.37 11.95
N TRP A 199 13.12 -3.86 11.95
CA TRP A 199 11.97 -3.10 11.47
C TRP A 199 11.66 -1.87 12.32
N ASN A 200 11.81 -1.96 13.64
CA ASN A 200 11.60 -0.82 14.54
C ASN A 200 12.70 0.23 14.35
N ASN A 201 13.95 -0.17 14.14
CA ASN A 201 15.02 0.78 13.82
C ASN A 201 14.79 1.45 12.46
N LEU A 202 14.28 0.72 11.46
CA LEU A 202 13.89 1.28 10.16
C LEU A 202 12.72 2.26 10.27
N ARG A 203 11.72 1.95 11.10
CA ARG A 203 10.64 2.88 11.44
C ARG A 203 11.18 4.16 12.07
N ILE A 204 12.06 4.06 13.07
CA ILE A 204 12.65 5.22 13.73
C ILE A 204 13.49 6.06 12.76
N ALA A 205 14.28 5.42 11.90
CA ALA A 205 15.12 6.11 10.92
C ALA A 205 14.28 6.85 9.86
N SER A 206 13.24 6.22 9.32
CA SER A 206 12.34 6.83 8.31
C SER A 206 11.58 8.03 8.84
N HIS A 207 11.16 8.04 10.11
CA HIS A 207 10.46 9.18 10.71
C HIS A 207 11.39 10.38 11.02
N ARG A 208 12.71 10.17 11.09
CA ARG A 208 13.69 11.25 11.35
C ARG A 208 14.10 12.00 10.08
N GLN A 209 13.87 11.42 8.90
CA GLN A 209 14.12 12.09 7.62
C GLN A 209 13.06 13.17 7.39
N GLY A 210 13.38 14.41 7.73
CA GLY A 210 12.47 15.56 7.59
C GLY A 210 12.70 16.74 8.55
N GLY A 211 13.60 16.60 9.54
CA GLY A 211 14.01 17.71 10.42
C GLY A 211 15.18 18.51 9.85
N LEU A 212 15.22 19.84 10.10
CA LEU A 212 16.30 20.75 9.71
C LEU A 212 17.64 20.52 10.45
N TYR A 213 17.68 19.54 11.35
CA TYR A 213 18.85 19.17 12.13
C TYR A 213 19.27 17.75 11.76
N ASP A 214 20.39 17.64 11.04
CA ASP A 214 21.01 16.36 10.70
C ASP A 214 21.49 15.66 11.97
N THR A 215 20.73 14.67 12.45
CA THR A 215 21.28 13.65 13.33
C THR A 215 21.88 12.56 12.46
N GLN A 216 23.09 12.10 12.81
CA GLN A 216 23.79 11.01 12.12
C GLN A 216 22.84 9.83 11.85
N PRO A 217 22.75 9.32 10.61
CA PRO A 217 21.89 8.19 10.29
C PRO A 217 22.20 7.00 11.20
N LEU A 218 21.17 6.44 11.84
CA LEU A 218 21.29 5.16 12.54
C LEU A 218 21.70 4.10 11.52
N ARG A 219 22.89 3.51 11.66
CA ARG A 219 23.32 2.39 10.83
C ARG A 219 22.48 1.16 11.21
N ILE A 220 21.53 0.80 10.34
CA ILE A 220 20.67 -0.36 10.55
C ILE A 220 21.43 -1.59 10.05
N LYS A 221 21.98 -2.37 10.99
CA LYS A 221 22.67 -3.61 10.66
C LYS A 221 21.66 -4.69 10.28
N GLY A 222 21.90 -5.32 9.13
CA GLY A 222 21.16 -6.49 8.66
C GLY A 222 21.60 -7.80 9.32
N ASN A 223 20.99 -8.90 8.89
CA ASN A 223 21.44 -10.27 9.22
C ASN A 223 22.10 -10.98 8.03
N LEU A 224 22.37 -10.27 6.93
CA LEU A 224 23.05 -10.80 5.75
C LEU A 224 24.57 -10.61 5.89
N LYS A 225 25.34 -11.62 5.52
CA LYS A 225 26.81 -11.59 5.52
C LYS A 225 27.38 -12.30 4.30
N SER A 226 28.50 -11.80 3.79
CA SER A 226 29.27 -12.45 2.74
C SER A 226 30.13 -13.56 3.34
N THR A 227 30.05 -14.78 2.81
CA THR A 227 30.90 -15.90 3.24
C THR A 227 32.20 -16.00 2.45
N THR A 228 32.25 -15.41 1.25
CA THR A 228 33.46 -15.38 0.41
C THR A 228 34.35 -14.17 0.67
N ASN A 229 33.79 -13.05 1.15
CA ASN A 229 34.54 -11.85 1.51
C ASN A 229 33.91 -11.13 2.72
N PRO A 230 34.40 -11.39 3.95
CA PRO A 230 33.86 -10.81 5.19
C PRO A 230 33.99 -9.28 5.30
N GLU A 231 34.88 -8.66 4.52
CA GLU A 231 35.08 -7.19 4.53
C GLU A 231 33.97 -6.45 3.78
N ILE A 232 33.18 -7.16 2.96
CA ILE A 232 32.04 -6.58 2.27
C ILE A 232 30.85 -6.52 3.23
N GLU A 233 30.44 -5.29 3.56
CA GLU A 233 29.16 -5.07 4.24
C GLU A 233 28.00 -5.36 3.29
N ILE A 234 27.10 -6.25 3.71
CA ILE A 234 25.86 -6.54 2.99
C ILE A 234 24.71 -5.83 3.69
N LEU A 235 23.96 -5.04 2.92
CA LEU A 235 22.75 -4.38 3.37
C LEU A 235 21.52 -5.29 3.18
N GLY A 236 20.49 -5.06 3.99
CA GLY A 236 19.22 -5.79 3.93
C GLY A 236 19.04 -6.77 5.07
N PHE A 237 17.84 -7.32 5.18
CA PHE A 237 17.45 -8.25 6.24
C PHE A 237 16.55 -9.33 5.66
N PHE A 238 16.78 -10.56 6.08
CA PHE A 238 15.91 -11.69 5.80
C PHE A 238 15.14 -12.05 7.08
N ASN A 239 13.81 -12.15 6.99
CA ASN A 239 12.97 -12.64 8.07
C ASN A 239 11.95 -13.66 7.57
N ALA A 240 11.57 -14.59 8.44
CA ALA A 240 10.49 -15.53 8.23
C ALA A 240 9.36 -15.21 9.21
N SER A 241 8.11 -15.12 8.72
CA SER A 241 6.99 -14.70 9.56
C SER A 241 5.69 -15.32 9.09
N ALA A 242 4.89 -15.82 10.04
CA ALA A 242 3.51 -16.13 9.77
C ALA A 242 2.72 -14.82 9.62
N VAL A 243 1.79 -14.80 8.67
CA VAL A 243 0.98 -13.62 8.34
C VAL A 243 -0.49 -13.93 8.51
N LYS A 244 -1.23 -13.01 9.14
CA LYS A 244 -2.68 -13.02 9.18
C LYS A 244 -3.22 -11.71 8.61
N SER A 245 -4.20 -11.83 7.72
CA SER A 245 -4.74 -10.67 7.01
C SER A 245 -6.19 -10.42 7.40
N LYS A 246 -6.57 -9.14 7.49
CA LYS A 246 -7.97 -8.74 7.66
C LYS A 246 -8.23 -7.47 6.88
N ARG A 247 -9.36 -7.45 6.16
CA ARG A 247 -9.79 -6.31 5.36
C ARG A 247 -11.05 -5.68 5.98
N ILE A 248 -11.08 -4.36 5.99
CA ILE A 248 -12.29 -3.60 6.31
C ILE A 248 -12.66 -2.65 5.17
N PHE A 249 -13.91 -2.22 5.17
CA PHE A 249 -14.45 -1.23 4.25
C PHE A 249 -15.04 -0.07 5.04
N VAL A 250 -14.90 1.12 4.47
CA VAL A 250 -15.45 2.37 4.98
C VAL A 250 -16.25 3.00 3.85
N GLN A 251 -17.52 3.28 4.11
CA GLN A 251 -18.46 3.90 3.18
C GLN A 251 -19.29 4.93 3.93
N ASN A 252 -19.81 5.93 3.23
CA ASN A 252 -20.76 6.90 3.77
C ASN A 252 -20.29 7.50 5.11
N VAL A 253 -19.05 7.98 5.17
CA VAL A 253 -18.57 8.67 6.37
C VAL A 253 -19.41 9.94 6.52
N GLU A 254 -20.39 9.92 7.43
CA GLU A 254 -21.31 11.06 7.57
C GLU A 254 -20.55 12.37 7.80
N ASN A 255 -21.11 13.49 7.37
CA ASN A 255 -20.52 14.82 7.56
C ASN A 255 -19.08 14.99 7.05
N PHE A 256 -18.60 14.11 6.16
CA PHE A 256 -17.43 14.38 5.34
C PHE A 256 -17.84 15.24 4.14
N THR A 257 -17.06 16.29 3.87
CA THR A 257 -17.21 17.02 2.61
C THR A 257 -16.74 16.11 1.49
N VAL A 258 -17.61 15.83 0.53
CA VAL A 258 -17.22 15.07 -0.67
C VAL A 258 -16.15 15.86 -1.42
N PHE A 259 -15.03 15.21 -1.69
CA PHE A 259 -14.02 15.77 -2.59
C PHE A 259 -14.58 15.73 -4.01
N TYR A 260 -14.76 16.91 -4.62
CA TYR A 260 -15.16 17.04 -6.01
C TYR A 260 -13.95 17.42 -6.85
N PRO A 261 -13.52 16.59 -7.81
CA PRO A 261 -12.54 17.02 -8.79
C PRO A 261 -13.09 18.20 -9.59
N ASP A 262 -12.22 19.14 -9.98
CA ASP A 262 -12.59 20.29 -10.80
C ASP A 262 -13.01 19.84 -12.21
N CYS A 263 -14.30 19.61 -12.34
CA CYS A 263 -14.96 19.07 -13.52
C CYS A 263 -16.12 19.97 -13.98
N GLU A 264 -16.01 21.27 -13.71
CA GLU A 264 -16.98 22.25 -14.20
C GLU A 264 -16.92 22.33 -15.74
N PRO A 265 -18.03 22.05 -16.45
CA PRO A 265 -18.05 22.16 -17.90
C PRO A 265 -17.90 23.61 -18.31
N ARG A 266 -16.96 23.88 -19.23
CA ARG A 266 -16.71 25.24 -19.74
C ARG A 266 -17.07 25.37 -21.21
N MET A 267 -17.36 26.60 -21.65
CA MET A 267 -17.51 26.88 -23.07
C MET A 267 -16.21 26.55 -23.83
N PRO A 268 -16.30 25.98 -25.05
CA PRO A 268 -15.14 25.85 -25.90
C PRO A 268 -14.55 27.24 -26.23
N GLY A 269 -13.23 27.38 -26.14
CA GLY A 269 -12.52 28.59 -26.55
C GLY A 269 -12.51 28.78 -28.06
N ILE A 270 -12.26 30.01 -28.51
CA ILE A 270 -12.12 30.33 -29.93
C ILE A 270 -10.95 29.52 -30.51
N GLY A 271 -11.22 28.75 -31.56
CA GLY A 271 -10.20 27.90 -32.20
C GLY A 271 -9.80 26.68 -31.37
N GLU A 272 -10.48 26.36 -30.28
CA GLU A 272 -10.17 25.19 -29.47
C GLU A 272 -10.27 23.88 -30.25
N PHE A 273 -11.20 23.77 -31.19
CA PHE A 273 -11.29 22.62 -32.10
C PHE A 273 -10.32 22.71 -33.30
N ASN A 274 -9.46 23.73 -33.34
CA ASN A 274 -8.38 23.85 -34.33
C ASN A 274 -6.99 23.71 -33.66
N GLN A 275 -6.94 23.71 -32.33
CA GLN A 275 -5.70 23.69 -31.54
C GLN A 275 -5.80 22.69 -30.38
N GLY A 276 -4.92 21.70 -30.35
CA GLY A 276 -4.77 20.75 -29.25
C GLY A 276 -4.83 19.28 -29.68
N THR A 277 -4.48 18.40 -28.74
CA THR A 277 -4.41 16.95 -28.98
C THR A 277 -5.78 16.30 -28.72
N PRO A 278 -6.38 15.61 -29.71
CA PRO A 278 -7.59 14.81 -29.48
C PRO A 278 -7.29 13.53 -28.67
N PRO A 279 -8.29 12.91 -28.02
CA PRO A 279 -9.68 13.34 -27.98
C PRO A 279 -9.92 14.50 -27.00
N LYS A 280 -10.90 15.36 -27.31
CA LYS A 280 -11.47 16.32 -26.34
C LYS A 280 -12.86 15.86 -25.93
N TYR A 281 -13.07 15.69 -24.64
CA TYR A 281 -14.36 15.25 -24.10
C TYR A 281 -15.35 16.40 -23.97
N LEU A 282 -16.59 16.12 -24.32
CA LEU A 282 -17.67 17.10 -24.40
C LEU A 282 -18.89 16.59 -23.65
N VAL A 283 -19.67 17.52 -23.10
CA VAL A 283 -20.94 17.23 -22.42
C VAL A 283 -22.00 18.25 -22.86
N TYR A 284 -23.27 17.84 -22.85
CA TYR A 284 -24.39 18.76 -22.97
C TYR A 284 -24.74 19.30 -21.58
N ALA A 285 -24.51 20.59 -21.36
CA ALA A 285 -24.82 21.27 -20.11
C ALA A 285 -25.36 22.67 -20.38
N GLU A 286 -26.42 23.07 -19.67
CA GLU A 286 -27.09 24.37 -19.84
C GLU A 286 -27.51 24.68 -21.30
N GLY A 287 -27.96 23.66 -22.03
CA GLY A 287 -28.42 23.82 -23.41
C GLY A 287 -27.32 24.01 -24.46
N ALA A 288 -26.05 23.86 -24.09
CA ALA A 288 -24.91 23.98 -25.00
C ALA A 288 -23.95 22.78 -24.88
N ILE A 289 -23.14 22.58 -25.93
CA ILE A 289 -21.99 21.68 -25.88
C ILE A 289 -20.86 22.39 -25.15
N LYS A 290 -20.38 21.79 -24.07
CA LYS A 290 -19.28 22.28 -23.24
C LYS A 290 -18.13 21.29 -23.22
N VAL A 291 -16.91 21.78 -23.00
CA VAL A 291 -15.69 20.97 -22.85
C VAL A 291 -15.49 20.63 -21.39
N VAL A 292 -15.10 19.39 -21.11
CA VAL A 292 -14.65 18.93 -19.79
C VAL A 292 -13.21 18.41 -19.89
N GLN A 293 -12.49 18.44 -18.77
CA GLN A 293 -11.15 17.87 -18.73
C GLN A 293 -11.21 16.35 -18.89
N SER A 294 -10.19 15.73 -19.50
CA SER A 294 -10.21 14.29 -19.78
C SER A 294 -10.35 13.43 -18.53
N HIS A 295 -9.74 13.86 -17.41
CA HIS A 295 -9.85 13.13 -16.14
C HIS A 295 -11.29 13.08 -15.58
N CYS A 296 -12.18 13.96 -16.05
CA CYS A 296 -13.60 14.00 -15.67
C CYS A 296 -14.44 12.93 -16.38
N VAL A 297 -13.89 12.28 -17.42
CA VAL A 297 -14.53 11.21 -18.18
C VAL A 297 -13.73 9.90 -18.10
N GLU A 298 -12.41 10.02 -17.96
CA GLU A 298 -11.49 8.89 -17.81
C GLU A 298 -10.88 8.85 -16.41
N CYS A 299 -11.46 8.06 -15.50
CA CYS A 299 -10.92 7.90 -14.15
C CYS A 299 -9.49 7.28 -14.13
N THR A 300 -9.08 6.62 -15.21
CA THR A 300 -7.72 6.06 -15.35
C THR A 300 -6.63 7.13 -15.35
N LEU A 301 -6.96 8.36 -15.73
CA LEU A 301 -6.04 9.49 -15.70
C LEU A 301 -5.75 9.96 -14.26
N LEU A 302 -6.54 9.52 -13.27
CA LEU A 302 -6.29 9.69 -11.84
C LEU A 302 -5.50 8.50 -11.24
N GLY A 303 -4.88 7.67 -12.09
CA GLY A 303 -4.05 6.53 -11.69
C GLY A 303 -4.83 5.27 -11.31
N GLY A 304 -6.15 5.24 -11.53
CA GLY A 304 -7.00 4.10 -11.22
C GLY A 304 -7.05 3.04 -12.31
N SER A 305 -7.35 1.80 -11.92
CA SER A 305 -7.61 0.69 -12.86
C SER A 305 -9.11 0.50 -13.04
N THR A 306 -9.57 0.23 -14.26
CA THR A 306 -10.97 -0.15 -14.54
C THR A 306 -11.28 -1.62 -14.22
N ILE A 307 -10.27 -2.38 -13.78
CA ILE A 307 -10.46 -3.76 -13.34
C ILE A 307 -10.87 -3.71 -11.87
N LYS A 308 -12.13 -4.06 -11.61
CA LYS A 308 -12.68 -4.16 -10.27
C LYS A 308 -11.95 -5.26 -9.48
N PRO A 309 -11.42 -4.98 -8.28
CA PRO A 309 -10.81 -6.01 -7.44
C PRO A 309 -11.82 -7.06 -7.00
N ASP A 310 -11.43 -8.34 -6.98
CA ASP A 310 -12.31 -9.46 -6.61
C ASP A 310 -12.86 -9.35 -5.17
N PHE A 311 -12.11 -8.70 -4.27
CA PHE A 311 -12.53 -8.47 -2.90
C PHE A 311 -13.49 -7.28 -2.75
N TRP A 312 -13.73 -6.49 -3.80
CA TRP A 312 -14.54 -5.28 -3.71
C TRP A 312 -16.04 -5.64 -3.60
N PRO A 313 -16.75 -5.12 -2.59
CA PRO A 313 -18.05 -5.68 -2.15
C PRO A 313 -19.21 -5.42 -3.11
N TYR A 314 -19.12 -4.48 -4.05
CA TYR A 314 -20.22 -4.06 -4.93
C TYR A 314 -19.77 -3.77 -6.34
#